data_AF-A0A218PY53-F1
#
_entry.id   AF-A0A218PY53-F1
#
_cell.length_a   1.000
_cell.length_b   1.000
_cell.length_c   1.000
_cell.angle_alpha   90.00
_cell.angle_beta   90.00
_cell.angle_gamma   90.00
#
_symmetry.space_group_name_H-M   'P 1'
#
loop_
_entity.id
_entity.type
_entity.pdbx_description
1 polymer ?
#
loop_
_entity_poly.entity_id
_entity_poly.type
_entity_poly.pdbx_seq_one_letter_code
_entity_poly.pdbx_strand_id
1 'polypeptide(L)'
;MLLSIKTKLKLNESQKTMMSKHAGIARFTYNWGLATWQNLYNDGLKPDKYLLKKFFNNHVKPEYTWIKEKGICQKITQLGI
;
A
#
# COMPACT_ATOMS: atom_id res chain seq x y z
N MET A 1 -38.09 1.18 5.78
CA MET A 1 -36.97 1.37 4.83
C MET A 1 -35.67 1.21 5.62
N LEU A 2 -34.83 0.22 5.30
CA LEU A 2 -33.52 0.06 5.96
C LEU A 2 -32.54 1.07 5.35
N LEU A 3 -31.99 1.98 6.18
CA LEU A 3 -31.14 3.09 5.74
C LEU A 3 -29.69 2.65 5.43
N SER A 4 -29.21 1.57 6.06
CA SER A 4 -27.93 0.92 5.75
C SER A 4 -27.84 -0.47 6.40
N ILE A 5 -26.97 -1.34 5.87
CA ILE A 5 -26.66 -2.65 6.45
C ILE A 5 -25.21 -2.63 6.94
N LYS A 6 -25.00 -2.85 8.24
CA LYS A 6 -23.67 -2.98 8.85
C LYS A 6 -23.28 -4.45 8.93
N THR A 7 -22.30 -4.87 8.15
CA THR A 7 -21.78 -6.25 8.15
C THR A 7 -20.30 -6.29 8.52
N LYS A 8 -19.86 -7.41 9.10
CA LYS A 8 -18.45 -7.68 9.42
C LYS A 8 -18.13 -9.13 9.06
N LEU A 9 -16.96 -9.36 8.47
CA LEU A 9 -16.46 -10.70 8.21
C LEU A 9 -16.10 -11.41 9.53
N LYS A 10 -16.59 -12.63 9.71
CA LYS A 10 -16.14 -13.53 10.78
C LYS A 10 -14.91 -14.29 10.28
N LEU A 11 -13.74 -13.78 10.65
CA LEU A 11 -12.46 -14.34 10.22
C LEU A 11 -11.87 -15.24 11.31
N ASN A 12 -11.21 -16.33 10.91
CA ASN A 12 -10.35 -17.12 11.80
C ASN A 12 -8.99 -16.43 12.02
N GLU A 13 -8.17 -16.93 12.95
CA GLU A 13 -6.89 -16.29 13.31
C GLU A 13 -5.91 -16.17 12.14
N SER A 14 -5.87 -17.18 11.25
CA SER A 14 -5.03 -17.14 10.05
C SER A 14 -5.48 -16.06 9.07
N GLN A 15 -6.79 -15.97 8.82
CA GLN A 15 -7.38 -14.95 7.97
C GLN A 15 -7.22 -13.55 8.54
N LYS A 16 -7.37 -13.36 9.86
CA LYS A 16 -7.11 -12.06 10.52
C LYS A 16 -5.67 -11.61 10.27
N THR A 17 -4.72 -12.51 10.47
CA THR A 17 -3.30 -12.23 10.23
C THR A 17 -3.04 -11.85 8.79
N MET A 18 -3.59 -12.61 7.83
CA MET A 18 -3.49 -12.32 6.40
C MET A 18 -4.05 -10.94 6.07
N MET A 19 -5.26 -10.62 6.54
CA MET A 19 -5.89 -9.32 6.29
C MET A 19 -5.08 -8.16 6.90
N SER A 20 -4.53 -8.33 8.11
CA SER A 20 -3.65 -7.33 8.72
C SER A 20 -2.38 -7.12 7.92
N LYS A 21 -1.75 -8.19 7.39
CA LYS A 21 -0.58 -8.06 6.51
C LYS A 21 -0.90 -7.27 5.24
N HIS A 22 -2.03 -7.57 4.59
CA HIS A 22 -2.48 -6.83 3.41
C HIS A 22 -2.73 -5.34 3.70
N ALA A 23 -3.45 -5.04 4.79
CA ALA A 23 -3.72 -3.66 5.20
C ALA A 23 -2.44 -2.91 5.56
N GLY A 24 -1.48 -3.58 6.22
CA GLY A 24 -0.18 -3.01 6.57
C GLY A 24 0.60 -2.56 5.34
N ILE A 25 0.62 -3.36 4.27
CA ILE A 25 1.34 -3.01 3.04
C ILE A 25 0.65 -1.91 2.26
N ALA A 26 -0.67 -1.94 2.17
CA ALA A 26 -1.42 -0.85 1.55
C ALA A 26 -1.12 0.48 2.26
N ARG A 27 -1.12 0.48 3.60
CA ARG A 27 -0.79 1.67 4.40
C ARG A 27 0.66 2.12 4.23
N PHE A 28 1.61 1.19 4.28
CA PHE A 28 3.03 1.48 4.10
C PHE A 28 3.31 2.12 2.74
N THR A 29 2.80 1.51 1.67
CA THR A 29 3.02 1.99 0.29
C THR A 29 2.38 3.35 0.04
N TYR A 30 1.19 3.59 0.61
CA TYR A 30 0.55 4.90 0.59
C TYR A 30 1.39 5.96 1.32
N ASN A 31 1.78 5.69 2.57
CA ASN A 31 2.56 6.62 3.38
C ASN A 31 3.91 6.95 2.74
N TRP A 32 4.62 5.93 2.23
CA TRP A 32 5.89 6.12 1.53
C TRP A 32 5.71 7.02 0.31
N GLY A 33 4.66 6.75 -0.47
CA GLY A 33 4.39 7.50 -1.68
C GLY A 33 4.00 8.95 -1.40
N LEU A 34 3.15 9.20 -0.41
CA LEU A 34 2.76 10.55 0.02
C LEU A 34 3.97 11.36 0.53
N ALA A 35 4.82 10.75 1.37
CA ALA A 35 6.03 11.40 1.87
C ALA A 35 7.00 11.73 0.73
N THR A 36 7.21 10.79 -0.19
CA THR A 36 8.06 11.00 -1.37
C THR A 36 7.51 12.10 -2.28
N TRP A 37 6.19 12.11 -2.49
CA TRP A 37 5.51 13.14 -3.27
C TRP A 37 5.71 14.53 -2.68
N GLN A 38 5.52 14.66 -1.36
CA GLN A 38 5.69 15.93 -0.66
C GLN A 38 7.14 16.42 -0.71
N ASN A 39 8.12 15.52 -0.55
CA ASN A 39 9.54 15.87 -0.66
C ASN A 39 9.88 16.39 -2.06
N LEU A 40 9.49 15.66 -3.11
CA LEU A 40 9.74 16.07 -4.50
C LEU A 40 9.07 17.42 -4.82
N TYR A 41 7.86 17.64 -4.32
CA TYR A 41 7.17 18.90 -4.50
C TYR A 41 7.89 20.06 -3.81
N ASN A 42 8.38 19.86 -2.58
CA ASN A 42 9.16 20.85 -1.84
C ASN A 42 10.49 21.18 -2.52
N ASP A 43 11.09 20.21 -3.23
CA ASP A 43 12.28 20.41 -4.05
C ASP A 43 11.99 21.12 -5.38
N GLY A 44 10.74 21.55 -5.62
CA GLY A 44 10.31 22.23 -6.84
C GLY A 44 10.09 21.31 -8.04
N LEU A 45 10.15 19.99 -7.84
CA LEU A 45 9.90 19.00 -8.88
C LEU A 45 8.40 18.75 -9.03
N LYS A 46 8.00 18.29 -10.23
CA LYS A 46 6.64 17.83 -10.50
C LYS A 46 6.62 16.30 -10.39
N PRO A 47 6.21 15.72 -9.25
CA PRO A 47 6.14 14.27 -9.10
C PRO A 47 5.14 13.65 -10.09
N ASP A 48 5.51 12.48 -10.64
CA ASP A 48 4.66 11.66 -11.50
C ASP A 48 4.39 10.32 -10.83
N LYS A 49 3.11 10.03 -10.62
CA LYS A 49 2.60 8.80 -10.01
C LYS A 49 3.10 7.52 -10.70
N TYR A 50 3.21 7.52 -12.03
CA TYR A 50 3.71 6.35 -12.78
C TYR A 50 5.20 6.14 -12.55
N LEU A 51 5.98 7.24 -12.53
CA LEU A 51 7.41 7.20 -12.24
C LEU A 51 7.67 6.71 -10.81
N LEU A 52 6.96 7.26 -9.82
CA LEU A 52 7.07 6.82 -8.42
C LEU A 52 6.69 5.34 -8.26
N LYS A 53 5.62 4.89 -8.93
CA LYS A 53 5.24 3.47 -8.93
C LYS A 53 6.33 2.59 -9.51
N LYS A 54 6.95 3.00 -10.63
CA LYS A 54 8.05 2.25 -11.26
C LYS A 54 9.28 2.22 -10.34
N PHE A 55 9.64 3.36 -9.77
CA PHE A 55 10.75 3.48 -8.82
C PHE A 55 10.53 2.60 -7.59
N PHE A 56 9.34 2.66 -7.00
CA PHE A 56 9.01 1.83 -5.84
C PHE A 56 9.16 0.35 -6.15
N ASN A 57 8.59 -0.14 -7.26
CA ASN A 57 8.64 -1.56 -7.59
C ASN A 57 10.07 -2.06 -7.90
N ASN A 58 10.91 -1.22 -8.49
CA ASN A 58 12.24 -1.60 -8.94
C ASN A 58 13.34 -1.40 -7.89
N HIS A 59 13.22 -0.38 -7.05
CA HIS A 59 14.30 0.02 -6.13
C HIS A 59 13.91 -0.14 -4.66
N VAL A 60 12.72 0.31 -4.28
CA VAL A 60 12.30 0.32 -2.87
C VAL A 60 11.80 -1.06 -2.42
N LYS A 61 10.91 -1.67 -3.20
CA LYS A 61 10.29 -2.96 -2.90
C LYS A 61 11.33 -4.08 -2.69
N PRO A 62 12.42 -4.18 -3.48
CA PRO A 62 13.45 -5.20 -3.25
C PRO A 62 14.19 -5.10 -1.92
N GLU A 63 14.35 -3.90 -1.37
CA GLU A 63 15.03 -3.66 -0.08
C GLU A 63 14.22 -4.21 1.11
N TYR A 64 12.89 -4.24 0.98
CA TYR A 64 11.99 -4.72 2.01
C TYR A 64 11.62 -6.19 1.78
N THR A 65 12.45 -7.10 2.30
CA THR A 65 12.26 -8.55 2.17
C THR A 65 10.89 -9.04 2.68
N TRP A 66 10.37 -8.43 3.74
CA TRP A 66 9.06 -8.74 4.32
C TRP A 66 7.89 -8.50 3.37
N ILE A 67 8.02 -7.61 2.38
CA ILE A 67 6.98 -7.39 1.38
C ILE A 67 6.79 -8.65 0.52
N LYS A 68 7.83 -9.48 0.33
CA LYS A 68 7.79 -10.68 -0.51
C LYS A 68 7.30 -11.95 0.21
N GLU A 69 6.89 -11.85 1.47
CA GLU A 69 6.39 -13.02 2.21
C GLU A 69 5.15 -13.65 1.56
N LYS A 70 4.95 -14.95 1.79
CA LYS A 70 3.75 -15.67 1.34
C LYS A 70 2.50 -15.11 2.04
N GLY A 71 1.38 -15.08 1.31
CA GLY A 71 0.10 -14.57 1.83
C GLY A 71 -0.01 -13.05 1.86
N ILE A 72 0.83 -12.37 1.07
CA ILE A 72 0.87 -10.92 0.96
C ILE A 72 0.57 -10.47 -0.47
N CYS A 73 -0.19 -9.39 -0.62
CA CYS A 73 -0.45 -8.78 -1.92
C CYS A 73 0.82 -8.11 -2.44
N GLN A 74 1.38 -8.68 -3.51
CA GLN A 74 2.62 -8.22 -4.13
C GLN A 74 2.40 -7.08 -5.13
N LYS A 75 1.17 -6.90 -5.61
CA LYS A 75 0.88 -6.03 -6.74
C LYS A 75 0.34 -4.69 -6.21
N ILE A 76 1.21 -3.69 -6.20
CA ILE A 76 0.79 -2.31 -5.92
C ILE A 76 0.14 -1.79 -7.20
N THR A 77 -1.18 -1.89 -7.26
CA THR A 77 -1.95 -1.53 -8.45
C THR A 77 -2.02 -0.02 -8.63
N GLN A 78 -2.17 0.74 -7.53
CA GLN A 78 -2.24 2.21 -7.57
C GLN A 78 -1.65 2.80 -6.29
N LEU A 79 -0.71 3.75 -6.42
CA LEU A 79 -0.39 4.68 -5.34
C LEU A 79 -1.59 5.63 -5.27
N GLY A 80 -2.42 5.55 -4.23
CA GLY A 80 -3.63 6.39 -4.08
C GLY A 80 -3.34 7.88 -3.79
N ILE A 81 -2.25 8.41 -4.34
CA ILE A 81 -1.84 9.81 -4.29
C ILE A 81 -2.45 10.50 -5.51
#